data_AF-R9M8P0-F1
#
_entry.id   AF-R9M8P0-F1
#
_cell.length_a   1.000
_cell.length_b   1.000
_cell.length_c   1.000
_cell.angle_alpha   90.00
_cell.angle_beta   90.00
_cell.angle_gamma   90.00
#
_symmetry.space_group_name_H-M   'P 1'
#
loop_
_entity.id
_entity.type
_entity.pdbx_description
1 polymer ?
#
loop_
_entity_poly.entity_id
_entity_poly.type
_entity_poly.pdbx_seq_one_letter_code
_entity_poly.pdbx_strand_id
1 'polypeptide(L)'
;MGERAPYGFRTEPIIIDGIHTKKLVIEPTEAAFVRKMYDMYIDPRISLHDIATQLTAQGVRSFYGKPFSKSTISLILRNPNLRNG
;
A
#
# COMPACT_ATOMS: atom_id res chain seq x y z
N MET A 1 1.68 -19.68 7.64
CA MET A 1 0.99 -18.37 7.72
C MET A 1 1.31 -17.63 6.43
N GLY A 2 0.32 -17.41 5.55
CA GLY A 2 0.58 -16.73 4.27
C GLY A 2 0.82 -15.24 4.49
N GLU A 3 1.98 -14.74 4.10
CA GLU A 3 2.27 -13.31 4.08
C GLU A 3 1.20 -12.61 3.23
N ARG A 4 0.62 -11.54 3.79
CA ARG A 4 -0.40 -10.76 3.11
C ARG A 4 0.26 -9.89 2.06
N ALA A 5 -0.39 -9.70 0.91
CA ALA A 5 0.09 -8.74 -0.10
C ALA A 5 0.28 -7.35 0.52
N PRO A 6 1.34 -6.62 0.14
CA PRO A 6 1.52 -5.22 0.52
C PRO A 6 0.36 -4.36 -0.02
N TYR A 7 0.09 -3.23 0.65
CA TYR A 7 -0.90 -2.26 0.18
C TYR A 7 -0.50 -1.73 -1.21
N GLY A 8 -1.42 -1.67 -2.17
CA GLY A 8 -1.10 -1.44 -3.59
C GLY A 8 -1.03 -2.73 -4.41
N PHE A 9 -1.11 -3.89 -3.76
CA PHE A 9 -1.13 -5.20 -4.42
C PHE A 9 -2.25 -6.09 -3.90
N ARG A 10 -2.77 -6.94 -4.78
CA ARG A 10 -3.65 -8.07 -4.43
C ARG A 10 -2.97 -9.39 -4.77
N THR A 11 -3.45 -10.46 -4.16
CA THR A 11 -3.10 -11.81 -4.58
C THR A 11 -4.23 -12.41 -5.38
N GLU A 12 -3.95 -12.83 -6.60
CA GLU A 12 -4.87 -13.65 -7.40
C GLU A 12 -4.45 -15.11 -7.33
N PRO A 13 -5.40 -16.05 -7.16
CA PRO A 13 -5.09 -17.47 -7.24
C PRO A 13 -4.71 -17.83 -8.68
N ILE A 14 -3.59 -18.51 -8.85
CA ILE A 14 -3.14 -19.03 -10.14
C ILE A 14 -2.69 -20.48 -10.00
N ILE A 15 -2.71 -21.22 -11.10
CA ILE A 15 -2.19 -22.58 -11.16
C ILE A 15 -0.96 -22.56 -12.05
N ILE A 16 0.19 -22.94 -11.49
CA ILE A 16 1.45 -23.14 -12.22
C ILE A 16 1.77 -24.63 -12.12
N ASP A 17 1.85 -25.33 -13.25
CA ASP A 17 2.21 -26.77 -13.29
C ASP A 17 1.35 -27.65 -12.34
N GLY A 18 0.05 -27.35 -12.22
CA GLY A 18 -0.87 -28.07 -11.33
C GLY A 18 -0.77 -27.66 -9.84
N ILE A 19 0.14 -26.75 -9.49
CA ILE A 19 0.31 -26.22 -8.13
C ILE A 19 -0.53 -24.96 -7.97
N HIS A 20 -1.42 -24.97 -6.98
CA HIS A 20 -2.17 -23.79 -6.56
C HIS A 20 -1.24 -22.81 -5.84
N THR A 21 -0.95 -21.69 -6.49
CA THR A 21 -0.16 -20.60 -5.91
C THR A 21 -0.89 -19.27 -6.06
N LYS A 22 -0.27 -18.20 -5.57
CA LYS A 22 -0.84 -16.85 -5.61
C LYS A 22 0.11 -15.93 -6.36
N LYS A 23 -0.40 -15.19 -7.33
CA LYS A 23 0.33 -14.14 -8.03
C LYS A 23 0.05 -12.79 -7.40
N LEU A 24 1.08 -11.99 -7.24
CA LEU A 24 0.96 -10.59 -6.87
C LEU A 24 0.52 -9.78 -8.11
N VAL A 25 -0.61 -9.08 -8.01
CA VAL A 25 -1.13 -8.18 -9.05
C VAL A 25 -1.28 -6.78 -8.48
N ILE A 26 -1.02 -5.76 -9.30
CA ILE A 26 -1.15 -4.36 -8.89
C ILE A 26 -2.63 -4.03 -8.73
N GLU A 27 -2.99 -3.40 -7.62
CA GLU A 27 -4.31 -2.78 -7.48
C GLU A 27 -4.17 -1.30 -7.82
N PRO A 28 -4.68 -0.84 -8.98
CA PRO A 28 -4.36 0.48 -9.51
C PRO A 28 -4.79 1.62 -8.58
N THR A 29 -5.86 1.45 -7.81
CA THR A 29 -6.39 2.49 -6.91
C THR A 29 -5.46 2.68 -5.71
N GLU A 30 -5.15 1.60 -5.00
CA GLU A 30 -4.20 1.58 -3.90
C GLU A 30 -2.79 1.97 -4.37
N ALA A 31 -2.35 1.53 -5.55
CA ALA A 31 -1.05 1.91 -6.12
C ALA A 31 -0.96 3.42 -6.39
N ALA A 32 -2.04 4.04 -6.89
CA ALA A 32 -2.09 5.50 -7.04
C ALA A 32 -1.96 6.22 -5.68
N PHE A 33 -2.58 5.69 -4.63
CA PHE A 33 -2.42 6.24 -3.27
C PHE A 33 -1.01 6.03 -2.72
N VAL A 34 -0.38 4.88 -2.97
CA VAL A 34 1.02 4.63 -2.60
C VAL A 34 1.93 5.65 -3.28
N ARG A 35 1.75 5.90 -4.58
CA ARG A 35 2.51 6.93 -5.30
C ARG A 35 2.30 8.31 -4.70
N LYS A 36 1.06 8.65 -4.34
CA LYS A 36 0.74 9.90 -3.63
C LYS A 36 1.41 9.97 -2.24
N MET A 37 1.48 8.86 -1.50
CA MET A 37 2.22 8.81 -0.22
C MET A 37 3.69 9.13 -0.43
N TYR A 38 4.32 8.59 -1.48
CA TYR A 38 5.72 8.91 -1.80
C TYR A 38 5.91 10.37 -2.19
N ASP A 39 5.02 10.93 -3.01
CA ASP A 39 5.06 12.35 -3.41
C ASP A 39 4.95 13.29 -2.19
N MET A 40 4.09 12.97 -1.22
CA MET A 40 4.03 13.71 0.04
C MET A 40 5.25 13.48 0.93
N TYR A 41 5.83 12.27 0.93
CA TYR A 41 6.96 11.91 1.79
C TYR A 41 8.28 12.57 1.38
N ILE A 42 8.45 12.93 0.10
CA ILE A 42 9.64 13.64 -0.36
C ILE A 42 9.65 15.12 0.05
N ASP A 43 8.50 15.69 0.45
CA ASP A 43 8.45 17.04 1.02
C ASP A 43 8.86 17.00 2.51
N PRO A 44 10.00 17.60 2.90
CA PRO A 44 10.47 17.58 4.28
C PRO A 44 9.55 18.30 5.27
N ARG A 45 8.60 19.10 4.80
CA ARG A 45 7.60 19.80 5.63
C ARG A 45 6.44 18.89 6.04
N ILE A 46 6.24 17.77 5.34
CA ILE A 46 5.12 16.86 5.56
C ILE A 46 5.60 15.69 6.42
N SER A 47 5.01 15.53 7.61
CA SER A 47 5.33 14.39 8.46
C SER A 47 4.56 13.13 8.05
N LEU A 48 5.04 11.95 8.46
CA LEU A 48 4.29 10.69 8.29
C LEU A 48 2.89 10.71 8.93
N HIS A 49 2.70 11.51 9.98
CA HIS A 49 1.39 11.72 10.59
C HIS A 49 0.49 12.57 9.68
N ASP A 50 1.02 13.65 9.09
CA ASP A 50 0.29 14.49 8.14
C ASP A 50 -0.19 13.68 6.93
N ILE A 51 0.67 12.82 6.37
CA ILE A 51 0.29 11.92 5.26
C ILE A 51 -0.91 11.05 5.66
N ALA A 52 -0.86 10.43 6.84
CA ALA A 52 -1.94 9.58 7.33
C ALA A 52 -3.26 10.36 7.53
N THR A 53 -3.18 11.57 8.10
CA THR A 53 -4.32 12.44 8.36
C THR A 53 -4.95 12.94 7.05
N GLN A 54 -4.13 13.41 6.10
CA GLN A 54 -4.61 13.89 4.80
C GLN A 54 -5.29 12.79 3.99
N LEU A 55 -4.73 11.58 3.95
CA LEU A 55 -5.33 10.45 3.24
C LEU A 55 -6.63 9.99 3.90
N THR A 56 -6.66 9.95 5.24
CA THR A 56 -7.88 9.62 5.97
C THR A 56 -8.98 10.65 5.72
N ALA A 57 -8.63 11.94 5.67
CA ALA A 57 -9.56 13.02 5.35
C ALA A 57 -10.13 12.92 3.92
N GLN A 58 -9.35 12.38 2.98
CA GLN A 58 -9.79 12.07 1.61
C GLN A 58 -10.62 10.78 1.51
N GLY A 59 -10.91 10.14 2.64
CA GLY A 59 -11.69 8.89 2.69
C GLY A 59 -10.88 7.64 2.36
N VAL A 60 -9.57 7.75 2.14
CA VAL A 60 -8.72 6.59 1.84
C VAL A 60 -8.57 5.74 3.10
N ARG A 61 -8.76 4.43 2.95
CA ARG A 61 -8.68 3.47 4.04
C ARG A 61 -7.63 2.41 3.77
N SER A 62 -7.08 1.86 4.85
CA SER A 62 -6.32 0.62 4.81
C SER A 62 -7.20 -0.53 4.32
N PHE A 63 -6.59 -1.66 3.97
CA PHE A 63 -7.29 -2.88 3.57
C PHE A 63 -8.48 -3.22 4.51
N TYR A 64 -8.31 -3.04 5.82
CA TYR A 64 -9.32 -3.38 6.82
C TYR A 64 -10.44 -2.33 6.97
N GLY A 65 -10.52 -1.34 6.08
CA GLY A 65 -11.45 -0.21 6.19
C GLY A 65 -11.07 0.80 7.27
N LYS A 66 -9.92 0.62 7.95
CA LYS A 66 -9.47 1.52 9.02
C LYS A 66 -8.71 2.73 8.47
N PRO A 67 -8.77 3.90 9.14
CA PRO A 67 -7.86 5.02 8.88
C PRO A 67 -6.39 4.59 8.84
N PHE A 68 -5.56 5.33 8.10
CA PHE A 68 -4.12 5.13 8.19
C PHE A 68 -3.59 5.66 9.51
N SER A 69 -2.64 4.93 10.08
CA SER A 69 -1.80 5.40 11.18
C SER A 69 -0.41 5.74 10.67
N LYS A 70 0.33 6.59 11.40
CA LYS A 70 1.76 6.88 11.13
C LYS A 70 2.58 5.60 10.90
N SER A 71 2.37 4.59 11.73
CA SER A 71 3.05 3.29 11.62
C SER A 71 2.71 2.55 10.33
N THR A 72 1.46 2.63 9.87
CA THR A 72 1.02 2.04 8.60
C THR A 72 1.69 2.73 7.41
N ILE A 73 1.72 4.06 7.39
CA ILE A 73 2.41 4.83 6.34
C ILE A 73 3.91 4.48 6.33
N SER A 74 4.55 4.44 7.49
CA SER A 74 5.96 4.02 7.62
C SER A 74 6.19 2.62 7.04
N LEU A 75 5.30 1.66 7.30
CA LEU A 75 5.42 0.30 6.77
C LEU A 75 5.29 0.26 5.24
N ILE A 76 4.34 1.02 4.68
CA ILE A 76 4.12 1.10 3.23
C ILE A 76 5.34 1.73 2.54
N LEU A 77 5.83 2.86 3.04
CA LEU A 77 6.95 3.59 2.43
C LEU A 77 8.31 2.91 2.60
N ARG A 78 8.46 2.01 3.57
CA ARG A 78 9.67 1.19 3.74
C ARG A 78 9.78 0.06 2.72
N ASN A 79 8.71 -0.24 1.98
CA ASN A 79 8.70 -1.38 1.06
C ASN A 79 9.17 -0.93 -0.33
N PRO A 80 10.39 -1.28 -0.77
CA PRO A 80 10.97 -0.75 -2.01
C PRO A 80 10.22 -1.23 -3.26
N ASN A 81 9.57 -2.38 -3.20
CA ASN A 81 8.77 -2.95 -4.30
C ASN A 81 7.59 -2.05 -4.72
N LEU A 82 7.17 -1.13 -3.86
CA LEU A 82 6.04 -0.23 -4.08
C LEU A 82 6.38 1.05 -4.85
N ARG A 83 7.67 1.31 -5.12
CA ARG A 83 8.12 2.53 -5.81
C ARG A 83 7.95 2.47 -7.33
N ASN A 84 7.91 1.28 -7.91
CA ASN A 84 7.89 1.04 -9.37
C ASN A 84 6.53 0.52 -9.89
N GLY A 85 5.53 0.40 -9.01
CA GLY A 85 4.19 -0.11 -9.34
C GLY A 85 3.22 0.98 -9.80
#